data_AF-A0A925F537-F1
#
_entry.id   AF-A0A925F537-F1
#
_cell.length_a   1.000
_cell.length_b   1.000
_cell.length_c   1.000
_cell.angle_alpha   90.00
_cell.angle_beta   90.00
_cell.angle_gamma   90.00
#
_symmetry.space_group_name_H-M   'P 1'
#
loop_
_entity.id
_entity.type
_entity.pdbx_description
1 polymer ?
#
loop_
_entity_poly.entity_id
_entity_poly.type
_entity_poly.pdbx_seq_one_letter_code
_entity_poly.pdbx_strand_id
1 'polypeptide(L)' 'MITKKRKLANAKVDVNKVYSLKEASTLVKEINTTKFDSSVDLHIKLGVDPKKADQAIRGTVSLPHGTGKTKKVLVLCTPD' A
#
# COMPACT_ATOMS: atom_id res chain seq x y z
N MET A 1 -3.76 7.97 24.18
CA MET A 1 -4.95 8.77 23.82
C MET A 1 -5.10 8.75 22.30
N ILE A 2 -6.16 8.15 21.75
CA ILE A 2 -6.36 8.06 20.28
C ILE A 2 -7.03 9.35 19.76
N THR A 3 -6.49 9.92 18.68
CA THR A 3 -7.00 11.13 18.01
C THR A 3 -8.39 10.91 17.42
N LYS A 4 -9.22 11.97 17.40
CA LYS A 4 -10.64 11.92 16.96
C LYS A 4 -10.83 11.25 15.60
N LYS A 5 -9.97 11.55 14.62
CA LYS A 5 -10.02 10.97 13.27
C LYS A 5 -9.72 9.46 13.27
N ARG A 6 -8.79 9.00 14.10
CA ARG A 6 -8.43 7.58 14.21
C ARG A 6 -9.52 6.76 14.90
N LYS A 7 -10.26 7.34 15.86
CA LYS A 7 -11.43 6.68 16.46
C LYS A 7 -12.54 6.40 15.43
N LEU A 8 -12.83 7.36 14.55
CA LEU A 8 -13.83 7.21 13.49
C LEU A 8 -13.43 6.16 12.45
N ALA A 9 -12.15 6.12 12.07
CA ALA A 9 -11.61 5.09 11.18
C ALA A 9 -11.75 3.69 11.79
N ASN A 10 -11.36 3.52 13.06
CA ASN A 10 -11.43 2.22 13.75
C ASN A 10 -12.87 1.74 13.98
N ALA A 11 -13.85 2.63 14.06
CA ALA A 11 -15.26 2.23 14.18
C ALA A 11 -15.83 1.62 12.88
N LYS A 12 -15.23 1.93 11.73
CA LYS A 12 -15.65 1.40 10.42
C LYS A 12 -14.95 0.10 10.04
N VAL A 13 -13.86 -0.24 10.72
CA VAL A 13 -13.06 -1.45 10.46
C VAL A 13 -13.33 -2.47 11.54
N ASP A 14 -13.82 -3.65 11.15
CA ASP A 14 -13.89 -4.80 12.04
C ASP A 14 -12.61 -5.63 11.88
N VAL A 15 -11.88 -5.81 12.98
CA VAL A 15 -10.60 -6.54 13.00
C VAL A 15 -10.81 -8.05 12.79
N ASN A 16 -11.98 -8.58 13.13
CA ASN A 16 -12.27 -10.00 13.06
C ASN A 16 -12.88 -10.44 11.72
N LYS A 17 -13.32 -9.49 10.88
CA LYS A 17 -13.92 -9.79 9.58
C LYS A 17 -12.84 -9.89 8.51
N VAL A 18 -12.83 -11.00 7.79
CA VAL A 18 -12.04 -11.13 6.56
C VAL A 18 -12.79 -10.43 5.43
N TYR A 19 -12.27 -9.28 4.98
CA TYR A 19 -12.83 -8.54 3.86
C TYR A 19 -12.36 -9.12 2.54
N SER A 20 -13.25 -9.21 1.55
CA SER A 20 -12.84 -9.47 0.18
C SER A 20 -12.08 -8.28 -0.40
N LEU A 21 -11.24 -8.50 -1.43
CA LEU A 21 -10.47 -7.46 -2.11
C LEU A 21 -11.33 -6.27 -2.55
N LYS A 22 -12.54 -6.55 -3.05
CA LYS A 22 -13.47 -5.52 -3.53
C LYS A 22 -14.00 -4.67 -2.39
N GLU A 23 -14.46 -5.30 -1.31
CA GLU A 23 -14.95 -4.59 -0.12
C GLU A 23 -13.84 -3.78 0.55
N ALA A 24 -12.65 -4.35 0.68
CA ALA A 24 -11.49 -3.68 1.24
C ALA A 24 -11.10 -2.43 0.44
N SER A 25 -11.13 -2.51 -0.90
CA SER A 25 -10.79 -1.37 -1.76
C SER A 25 -11.76 -0.18 -1.62
N THR A 26 -13.05 -0.47 -1.38
CA THR A 26 -14.06 0.56 -1.13
C THR A 26 -13.91 1.15 0.26
N LEU A 27 -13.71 0.29 1.27
CA LEU A 27 -13.56 0.69 2.67
C LEU A 27 -12.34 1.62 2.87
N VAL A 28 -11.22 1.33 2.23
CA VAL A 28 -10.00 2.17 2.29
C VAL A 28 -10.27 3.60 1.80
N LYS A 29 -11.11 3.76 0.78
CA LYS A 29 -11.51 5.09 0.28
C LYS A 29 -12.41 5.84 1.27
N GLU A 30 -13.32 5.14 1.95
CA GLU A 30 -14.26 5.73 2.91
C GLU A 30 -13.65 6.06 4.28
N ILE A 31 -12.57 5.36 4.64
CA ILE A 31 -11.82 5.61 5.88
C ILE A 31 -10.88 6.80 5.71
N ASN A 32 -10.45 7.08 4.48
CA ASN A 32 -9.54 8.17 4.23
C ASN A 32 -10.19 9.52 4.56
N THR A 33 -9.68 10.18 5.60
CA THR A 33 -10.17 11.49 6.09
C THR A 33 -9.25 12.64 5.68
N THR A 34 -8.27 12.35 4.80
CA THR A 34 -7.33 13.35 4.30
C THR A 34 -7.90 14.02 3.05
N LYS A 35 -7.46 15.25 2.78
CA LYS A 35 -7.92 16.05 1.63
C LYS A 35 -7.01 15.89 0.39
N PHE A 36 -6.03 15.00 0.44
CA PHE A 36 -5.02 14.81 -0.60
C PHE A 36 -4.98 13.35 -1.07
N ASP A 37 -4.38 13.11 -2.23
CA ASP A 37 -4.24 11.75 -2.78
C ASP A 37 -3.29 10.91 -1.91
N SER A 38 -3.87 9.97 -1.17
CA SER A 38 -3.14 9.18 -0.18
C SER A 38 -2.62 7.89 -0.77
N SER A 39 -1.41 7.51 -0.37
CA SER A 39 -0.86 6.20 -0.71
C SER A 39 -1.55 5.10 0.10
N VAL A 40 -1.71 3.93 -0.53
CA VAL A 40 -2.25 2.73 0.10
C VAL A 40 -1.11 1.74 0.31
N ASP A 41 -0.89 1.34 1.57
CA ASP A 41 0.10 0.34 1.94
C ASP A 41 -0.56 -1.02 2.15
N LEU A 42 0.10 -2.08 1.66
CA LEU A 42 -0.33 -3.47 1.87
C LEU A 42 0.72 -4.20 2.72
N HIS A 43 0.32 -4.63 3.91
CA HIS A 43 1.17 -5.42 4.78
C HIS A 43 0.91 -6.91 4.57
N ILE A 44 1.92 -7.63 4.10
CA ILE A 44 1.87 -9.07 3.94
C ILE A 44 2.84 -9.68 4.96
N LYS A 45 2.31 -10.41 5.93
CA LYS A 45 3.13 -11.15 6.88
C LYS A 45 3.60 -12.45 6.23
N LEU A 46 4.86 -12.47 5.81
CA LEU A 46 5.52 -13.66 5.32
C LEU A 46 6.10 -14.40 6.53
N GLY A 47 5.80 -15.70 6.68
CA GLY A 47 6.26 -16.56 7.78
C GLY A 47 7.74 -16.96 7.66
N VAL A 48 8.57 -15.98 7.32
CA VAL A 48 9.94 -16.12 6.85
C VAL A 48 10.87 -15.65 7.96
N ASP A 49 11.91 -16.43 8.27
CA ASP A 49 12.89 -16.10 9.29
C ASP A 49 13.98 -15.20 8.70
N PRO A 50 14.04 -13.90 9.06
CA PRO A 50 15.00 -12.96 8.46
C PRO A 50 16.46 -13.23 8.87
N LYS A 51 16.70 -14.18 9.79
CA LYS A 51 18.04 -14.61 10.20
C LYS A 51 18.69 -15.56 9.20
N LYS A 52 17.93 -16.19 8.30
CA LYS A 52 18.45 -17.04 7.23
C LYS A 52 18.55 -16.21 5.94
N ALA A 53 19.75 -16.08 5.38
CA ALA A 53 20.00 -15.21 4.23
C ALA A 53 19.17 -15.58 2.99
N ASP A 54 18.93 -16.88 2.77
CA ASP A 54 18.17 -17.40 1.61
C ASP A 54 16.67 -17.08 1.66
N GLN A 55 16.21 -16.57 2.80
CA GLN A 55 14.82 -16.25 3.07
C GLN A 55 14.52 -14.75 2.89
N ALA A 56 15.51 -13.92 2.59
CA ALA A 56 15.28 -12.51 2.28
C ALA A 56 14.58 -12.33 0.93
N ILE A 57 13.31 -11.89 0.94
CA ILE A 57 12.54 -11.65 -0.28
C ILE A 57 12.68 -10.18 -0.69
N ARG A 58 13.43 -9.94 -1.77
CA ARG A 58 13.53 -8.62 -2.42
C ARG A 58 13.09 -8.76 -3.87
N GLY A 59 11.84 -8.38 -4.15
CA GLY A 59 11.26 -8.43 -5.48
C GLY A 59 10.89 -7.03 -5.98
N THR A 60 10.94 -6.85 -7.30
CA THR A 60 10.30 -5.74 -7.99
C THR A 60 9.04 -6.27 -8.68
N VAL A 61 7.89 -5.65 -8.43
CA VAL A 61 6.64 -6.00 -9.12
C VAL A 61 6.22 -4.82 -9.99
N SER A 62 5.97 -5.10 -11.27
CA SER A 62 5.31 -4.17 -12.16
C SER A 62 3.80 -4.27 -11.94
N LEU A 63 3.19 -3.22 -11.41
CA LEU A 63 1.74 -3.17 -11.23
C LEU A 63 1.06 -3.00 -12.61
N PRO A 64 -0.02 -3.76 -12.92
CA PRO A 64 -0.74 -3.64 -14.19
C PRO A 64 -1.36 -2.26 -14.43
N HIS A 65 -1.62 -1.50 -13.35
CA HIS A 65 -2.10 -0.12 -13.40
C HIS A 65 -1.03 0.92 -13.05
N GLY A 66 0.24 0.50 -12.92
CA GLY A 66 1.35 1.36 -12.53
C GLY A 66 1.18 2.01 -11.14
N THR A 67 2.02 2.99 -10.85
CA THR A 67 1.99 3.78 -9.59
C THR A 67 1.18 5.08 -9.72
N GLY A 68 0.35 5.21 -10.76
CA GLY A 68 -0.45 6.42 -11.02
C GLY A 68 0.35 7.69 -11.36
N LYS A 69 1.69 7.62 -11.40
CA LYS A 69 2.57 8.74 -11.74
C LYS A 69 3.16 8.53 -13.13
N THR A 70 2.90 9.49 -14.03
CA THR A 70 3.55 9.55 -15.34
C THR A 70 5.03 9.82 -15.14
N LYS A 71 5.88 8.83 -15.42
CA LYS A 71 7.34 9.00 -15.38
C LYS A 71 7.75 9.87 -16.57
N LYS A 72 8.24 11.08 -16.31
CA LYS A 72 8.95 11.88 -17.30
C LYS A 72 10.42 11.50 -17.22
N VAL A 73 10.93 10.81 -18.24
CA VAL A 73 12.34 10.41 -18.33
C VAL A 73 13.01 11.31 -19.34
N LEU A 74 14.02 12.05 -18.92
CA LEU A 74 14.94 12.77 -19.80
C LEU A 74 16.19 11.91 -19.94
N VAL A 75 16.48 11.47 -21.17
CA VAL A 75 17.71 10.75 -21.48
C VAL A 75 18.68 11.75 -22.12
N LEU A 76 19.81 11.97 -21.46
CA LEU A 76 20.95 12.69 -22.02
C LEU A 76 22.01 11.64 -22.33
N CYS A 77 22.15 11.30 -23.61
CA CYS A 77 23.23 10.43 -24.10
C CYS A 77 24.23 11.27 -24.90
N THR A 78 25.52 10.99 -24.70
CA THR A 78 26.57 11.38 -25.65
C THR A 78 26.45 10.53 -26.92
N PRO A 79 26.87 11.05 -28.09
CA PRO A 79 26.77 10.31 -29.35
C PRO A 79 27.89 9.24 -29.41
N ASP A 80 27.58 8.02 -28.97
CA ASP A 80 28.31 6.79 -29.29
C ASP A 80 27.30 5.70 -29.69
#